data_AF-A0A645E7Y1-F1
#
_entry.id   AF-A0A645E7Y1-F1
#
_cell.length_a   1.000
_cell.length_b   1.000
_cell.length_c   1.000
_cell.angle_alpha   90.00
_cell.angle_beta   90.00
_cell.angle_gamma   90.00
#
_symmetry.space_group_name_H-M   'P 1'
#
loop_
_entity.id
_entity.type
_entity.pdbx_description
1 polymer ?
#
loop_
_entity_poly.entity_id
_entity_poly.type
_entity_poly.pdbx_seq_one_letter_code
_entity_poly.pdbx_strand_id
1 'polypeptide(L)'
;MLRGPSRPRPQLAEQETTWRLISHLSINYLALRDLDAGSGATVLRELFGLYAALADPVVARHADAIVAMQVEAVNRRLPVAGPLMFGRGVAVTATLDERPFAGGSPYLFGTVLEQFLSRHVSMNMFCELVLCSTTRGRIATWPPRWGGRPDA
;
A
#
# COMPACT_ATOMS: atom_id res chain seq x y z
N MET A 1 6.49 8.40 -31.93
CA MET A 1 5.55 9.27 -31.20
C MET A 1 5.19 8.58 -29.88
N LEU A 2 5.50 9.19 -28.74
CA LEU A 2 4.94 8.77 -27.45
C LEU A 2 3.42 9.04 -27.48
N ARG A 3 2.63 8.19 -26.82
CA ARG A 3 1.14 8.14 -26.86
C ARG A 3 0.46 9.52 -26.91
N GLY A 4 -0.64 9.60 -27.66
CA GLY A 4 -1.51 10.78 -27.70
C GLY A 4 -2.17 11.10 -26.35
N PRO A 5 -2.74 12.31 -26.19
CA PRO A 5 -3.26 12.80 -24.92
C PRO A 5 -4.38 11.91 -24.37
N SER A 6 -4.42 11.77 -23.04
CA SER A 6 -5.45 10.99 -22.34
C SER A 6 -6.83 11.64 -22.49
N ARG A 7 -7.89 10.83 -22.56
CA ARG A 7 -9.26 11.32 -22.62
C ARG A 7 -9.62 12.12 -21.34
N PRO A 8 -10.40 13.20 -21.45
CA PRO A 8 -10.93 13.92 -20.28
C PRO A 8 -11.72 12.96 -19.40
N ARG A 9 -11.50 13.02 -18.09
CA ARG A 9 -12.24 12.24 -17.09
C ARG A 9 -13.24 13.15 -16.39
N PRO A 10 -14.50 12.72 -16.17
CA PRO A 10 -15.49 13.51 -15.45
C PRO A 10 -15.04 13.77 -14.00
N GLN A 11 -15.48 14.89 -13.42
CA GLN A 11 -15.29 15.15 -11.99
C GLN A 11 -16.04 14.09 -11.17
N LEU A 12 -15.37 13.55 -10.15
CA LEU A 12 -15.92 12.56 -9.25
C LEU A 12 -17.06 13.23 -8.43
N ALA A 13 -18.31 12.87 -8.69
CA ALA A 13 -19.48 13.51 -8.08
C ALA A 13 -19.49 13.40 -6.54
N GLU A 14 -20.02 14.44 -5.89
CA GLU A 14 -19.71 14.92 -4.54
C GLU A 14 -20.09 14.05 -3.31
N GLN A 15 -20.76 12.89 -3.40
CA GLN A 15 -21.47 12.36 -2.21
C GLN A 15 -20.94 11.04 -1.60
N GLU A 16 -20.29 10.14 -2.35
CA GLU A 16 -19.54 8.99 -1.77
C GLU A 16 -18.06 9.31 -1.50
N THR A 17 -17.59 10.39 -2.12
CA THR A 17 -16.18 10.73 -2.31
C THR A 17 -15.51 11.26 -1.05
N THR A 18 -16.22 12.05 -0.23
CA THR A 18 -15.66 12.70 0.98
C THR A 18 -15.56 11.77 2.20
N TRP A 19 -16.43 10.75 2.29
CA TRP A 19 -16.48 9.84 3.45
C TRP A 19 -15.48 8.68 3.36
N ARG A 20 -15.21 8.19 2.15
CA ARG A 20 -14.08 7.30 1.84
C ARG A 20 -12.70 7.98 2.04
N LEU A 21 -12.61 9.29 1.80
CA LEU A 21 -11.41 10.11 2.03
C LEU A 21 -11.02 10.23 3.52
N ILE A 22 -11.98 10.06 4.45
CA ILE A 22 -11.76 10.14 5.90
C ILE A 22 -11.44 8.77 6.52
N SER A 23 -12.05 7.69 6.02
CA SER A 23 -11.58 6.32 6.33
C SER A 23 -10.14 6.09 5.84
N HIS A 24 -9.71 6.85 4.83
CA HIS A 24 -8.36 6.92 4.30
C HIS A 24 -7.33 7.53 5.27
N LEU A 25 -7.71 8.50 6.11
CA LEU A 25 -6.78 9.18 7.02
C LEU A 25 -6.47 8.37 8.29
N SER A 26 -7.20 7.28 8.50
CA SER A 26 -7.15 6.43 9.69
C SER A 26 -7.18 4.96 9.27
N ILE A 27 -6.23 4.52 8.44
CA ILE A 27 -5.86 3.10 8.49
C ILE A 27 -5.37 2.86 9.92
N ASN A 28 -6.26 2.29 10.72
CA ASN A 28 -5.96 1.93 12.09
C ASN A 28 -5.15 0.63 11.99
N TYR A 29 -3.83 0.74 11.89
CA TYR A 29 -2.94 -0.41 11.77
C TYR A 29 -3.12 -1.43 12.90
N LEU A 30 -3.61 -1.00 14.06
CA LEU A 30 -4.06 -1.88 15.14
C LEU A 30 -5.19 -2.82 14.70
N ALA A 31 -6.18 -2.30 13.97
CA ALA A 31 -7.26 -3.11 13.43
C ALA A 31 -6.77 -4.07 12.33
N LEU A 32 -5.84 -3.64 11.47
CA LEU A 32 -5.27 -4.51 10.44
C LEU A 32 -4.36 -5.61 11.00
N ARG A 33 -3.73 -5.38 12.16
CA ARG A 33 -2.85 -6.36 12.82
C ARG A 33 -3.63 -7.57 13.33
N ASP A 34 -4.85 -7.36 13.80
CA ASP A 34 -5.67 -8.42 14.39
C ASP A 34 -6.49 -9.17 13.32
N LEU A 35 -6.43 -8.75 12.06
CA LEU A 35 -7.04 -9.46 10.93
C LEU A 35 -6.16 -10.62 10.46
N ASP A 36 -6.81 -11.69 10.04
CA ASP A 36 -6.14 -12.73 9.27
C ASP A 36 -5.70 -12.19 7.91
N ALA A 37 -4.76 -12.88 7.29
CA ALA A 37 -4.11 -12.44 6.06
C ALA A 37 -5.07 -12.22 4.88
N GLY A 38 -6.15 -13.00 4.82
CA GLY A 38 -7.16 -12.90 3.78
C GLY A 38 -8.07 -11.69 4.00
N SER A 39 -8.48 -11.46 5.25
CA SER A 39 -9.25 -10.27 5.62
C SER A 39 -8.47 -8.98 5.42
N GLY A 40 -7.17 -8.95 5.75
CA GLY A 40 -6.29 -7.81 5.47
C GLY A 40 -6.20 -7.48 3.97
N ALA A 41 -6.10 -8.50 3.12
CA ALA A 41 -6.13 -8.33 1.67
C ALA A 41 -7.48 -7.79 1.17
N THR A 42 -8.60 -8.24 1.74
CA THR A 42 -9.94 -7.74 1.39
C THR A 42 -10.10 -6.26 1.72
N VAL A 43 -9.69 -5.83 2.91
CA VAL A 43 -9.73 -4.40 3.29
C VAL A 43 -8.91 -3.55 2.32
N LEU A 44 -7.73 -4.02 1.92
CA LEU A 44 -6.87 -3.27 0.99
C LEU A 44 -7.42 -3.27 -0.45
N ARG A 45 -8.07 -4.36 -0.88
CA ARG A 45 -8.79 -4.42 -2.16
C ARG A 45 -9.97 -3.47 -2.19
N GLU A 46 -10.78 -3.42 -1.14
CA GLU A 46 -11.88 -2.48 -1.02
C GLU A 46 -11.37 -1.04 -1.07
N LEU A 47 -10.28 -0.76 -0.34
CA LEU A 47 -9.59 0.53 -0.32
C LEU A 47 -9.08 0.95 -1.71
N PHE A 48 -8.49 0.03 -2.47
CA PHE A 48 -8.06 0.31 -3.83
C PHE A 48 -9.19 0.31 -4.86
N GLY A 49 -10.28 -0.40 -4.60
CA GLY A 49 -11.53 -0.32 -5.36
C GLY A 49 -12.09 1.10 -5.38
N LEU A 50 -11.82 1.90 -4.34
CA LEU A 50 -12.18 3.32 -4.28
C LEU A 50 -11.47 4.14 -5.36
N TYR A 51 -10.24 3.74 -5.70
CA TYR A 51 -9.42 4.37 -6.73
C TYR A 51 -9.62 3.75 -8.12
N ALA A 52 -10.25 2.57 -8.21
CA ALA A 52 -10.47 1.87 -9.47
C ALA A 52 -11.23 2.73 -10.49
N ALA A 53 -12.19 3.54 -10.05
CA ALA A 53 -12.93 4.47 -10.90
C ALA A 53 -12.07 5.61 -11.49
N LEU A 54 -10.94 5.93 -10.83
CA LEU A 54 -9.97 6.94 -11.27
C LEU A 54 -8.81 6.32 -12.07
N ALA A 55 -8.67 5.00 -12.05
CA ALA A 55 -7.57 4.27 -12.67
C ALA A 55 -7.91 3.81 -14.09
N ASP A 56 -6.89 3.44 -14.86
CA ASP A 56 -7.09 2.62 -16.07
C ASP A 56 -7.66 1.25 -15.62
N PRO A 57 -8.65 0.67 -16.33
CA PRO A 57 -9.18 -0.67 -16.01
C PRO A 57 -8.11 -1.75 -15.79
N VAL A 58 -6.96 -1.66 -16.47
CA VAL A 58 -5.82 -2.57 -16.26
C VAL A 58 -5.21 -2.38 -14.87
N VAL A 59 -5.04 -1.13 -14.42
CA VAL A 59 -4.49 -0.80 -13.10
C VAL A 59 -5.48 -1.11 -11.99
N ALA A 60 -6.77 -0.94 -12.23
CA ALA A 60 -7.81 -1.33 -11.28
C ALA A 60 -7.74 -2.83 -10.93
N ARG A 61 -7.46 -3.70 -11.91
CA ARG A 61 -7.29 -5.14 -11.70
C ARG A 61 -6.04 -5.52 -10.90
N HIS A 62 -5.05 -4.64 -10.79
CA HIS A 62 -3.88 -4.90 -9.94
C HIS A 62 -4.24 -4.92 -8.45
N ALA A 63 -5.34 -4.28 -8.04
CA ALA A 63 -5.83 -4.39 -6.67
C ALA A 63 -6.26 -5.83 -6.35
N ASP A 64 -6.99 -6.46 -7.28
CA ASP A 64 -7.48 -7.85 -7.14
C ASP A 64 -6.33 -8.86 -7.06
N ALA A 65 -5.14 -8.49 -7.52
CA ALA A 65 -3.94 -9.31 -7.43
C ALA A 65 -3.48 -9.54 -5.98
N ILE A 66 -3.91 -8.74 -5.01
CA ILE A 66 -3.53 -8.93 -3.61
C ILE A 66 -4.32 -10.11 -3.03
N VAL A 67 -3.61 -11.18 -2.69
CA VAL A 67 -4.20 -12.43 -2.18
C VAL A 67 -4.16 -12.48 -0.66
N ALA A 68 -3.07 -11.97 -0.07
CA ALA A 68 -2.88 -11.96 1.37
C ALA A 68 -2.08 -10.72 1.80
N MET A 69 -2.39 -10.19 2.97
CA MET A 69 -1.64 -9.13 3.61
C MET A 69 -1.56 -9.37 5.11
N GLN A 70 -0.34 -9.48 5.63
CA GLN A 70 -0.08 -9.50 7.06
C GLN A 70 0.58 -8.21 7.50
N VAL A 71 0.22 -7.76 8.71
CA VAL A 71 0.73 -6.53 9.32
C VAL A 71 1.22 -6.90 10.71
N GLU A 72 2.49 -6.61 11.00
CA GLU A 72 3.12 -6.92 12.28
C GLU A 72 3.74 -5.67 12.90
N ALA A 73 3.60 -5.51 14.22
CA ALA A 73 4.27 -4.44 14.94
C ALA A 73 5.72 -4.85 15.22
N VAL A 74 6.68 -4.05 14.75
CA VAL A 74 8.11 -4.35 14.87
C VAL A 74 8.85 -3.23 15.56
N ASN A 75 9.87 -3.61 16.34
CA ASN A 75 10.86 -2.68 16.89
C ASN A 75 12.18 -2.95 16.19
N ARG A 76 12.75 -1.93 15.54
CA ARG A 76 14.03 -2.05 14.81
C ARG A 76 14.99 -0.98 15.26
N ARG A 77 16.29 -1.33 15.21
CA ARG A 77 17.36 -0.34 15.34
C ARG A 77 17.36 0.53 14.08
N LEU A 78 17.28 1.83 14.27
CA LEU A 78 17.20 2.77 13.16
C LEU A 78 18.61 3.05 12.62
N PRO A 79 18.81 3.08 11.29
CA PRO A 79 20.09 3.38 10.67
C PRO A 79 20.32 4.91 10.64
N VAL A 80 20.30 5.56 11.80
CA VAL A 80 20.52 7.01 11.94
C VAL A 80 21.92 7.23 12.53
N ALA A 81 22.63 8.24 12.05
CA ALA A 81 23.91 8.64 12.62
C ALA A 81 23.69 9.20 14.03
N GLY A 82 24.32 8.58 15.04
CA GLY A 82 24.18 8.99 16.44
C GLY A 82 24.03 7.82 17.41
N PRO A 83 23.52 8.07 18.64
CA PRO A 83 23.25 7.03 19.63
C PRO A 83 22.35 5.92 19.08
N LEU A 84 22.46 4.70 19.63
CA LEU A 84 21.57 3.59 19.28
C LEU A 84 20.10 3.97 19.56
N MET A 85 19.35 4.25 18.50
CA MET A 85 17.92 4.55 18.56
C MET A 85 17.11 3.36 18.08
N PHE A 86 16.12 2.97 18.88
CA PHE A 86 15.11 1.99 18.51
C PHE A 86 13.85 2.73 18.09
N GLY A 87 13.37 2.43 16.88
CA GLY A 87 12.09 2.91 16.38
C GLY A 87 11.01 1.86 16.60
N ARG A 88 9.78 2.32 16.77
CA ARG A 88 8.57 1.51 16.57
C ARG A 88 8.18 1.61 15.10
N GLY A 89 7.74 0.52 14.52
CA GLY A 89 7.28 0.50 13.15
C GLY A 89 6.35 -0.66 12.87
N VAL A 90 5.96 -0.74 11.61
CA VAL A 90 5.04 -1.73 11.08
C VAL A 90 5.73 -2.46 9.93
N ALA A 91 5.78 -3.78 10.02
CA ALA A 91 6.20 -4.65 8.96
C ALA A 91 4.97 -5.16 8.22
N VAL A 92 4.89 -4.88 6.92
CA VAL A 92 3.80 -5.33 6.06
C VAL A 92 4.36 -6.39 5.13
N THR A 93 3.72 -7.55 5.11
CA THR A 93 3.99 -8.60 4.12
C THR A 93 2.78 -8.71 3.21
N ALA A 94 2.95 -8.38 1.93
CA ALA A 94 1.90 -8.47 0.93
C ALA A 94 2.22 -9.60 -0.05
N THR A 95 1.25 -10.48 -0.28
CA THR A 95 1.35 -11.58 -1.24
C THR A 95 0.43 -11.32 -2.43
N LEU A 96 1.01 -11.37 -3.63
CA LEU A 96 0.32 -11.10 -4.89
C LEU A 96 0.20 -12.36 -5.76
N ASP A 97 -0.91 -12.49 -6.47
CA ASP A 97 -1.02 -13.30 -7.67
C ASP A 97 -0.55 -12.47 -8.88
N GLU A 98 0.38 -12.98 -9.66
CA GLU A 98 0.90 -12.28 -10.83
C GLU A 98 -0.04 -12.33 -12.04
N ARG A 99 -1.05 -13.21 -12.04
CA ARG A 99 -1.98 -13.40 -13.18
C ARG A 99 -2.67 -12.10 -13.64
N PRO A 100 -3.20 -11.24 -12.74
CA PRO A 100 -3.90 -10.02 -13.15
C PRO A 100 -2.97 -8.94 -13.73
N PHE A 101 -1.65 -9.08 -13.59
CA PHE A 101 -0.71 -8.08 -14.08
C PHE A 101 -0.54 -8.12 -15.61
N ALA A 102 -0.79 -9.24 -16.30
CA ALA A 102 -0.84 -9.35 -17.78
C ALA A 102 0.22 -8.53 -18.57
N GLY A 103 1.47 -8.47 -18.08
CA GLY A 103 2.58 -7.68 -18.67
C GLY A 103 2.95 -6.40 -17.90
N GLY A 104 2.18 -6.02 -16.89
CA GLY A 104 2.53 -5.05 -15.85
C GLY A 104 3.56 -5.61 -14.86
N SER A 105 4.19 -4.72 -14.09
CA SER A 105 5.23 -5.10 -13.13
C SER A 105 4.69 -5.16 -11.70
N PRO A 106 4.65 -6.35 -11.06
CA PRO A 106 4.34 -6.49 -9.64
C PRO A 106 5.28 -5.65 -8.75
N TYR A 107 6.52 -5.46 -9.18
CA TYR A 107 7.50 -4.62 -8.49
C TYR A 107 7.10 -3.14 -8.47
N LEU A 108 6.62 -2.62 -9.61
CA LEU A 108 6.14 -1.22 -9.66
C LEU A 108 4.92 -1.03 -8.78
N PHE A 109 3.99 -1.99 -8.79
CA PHE A 109 2.85 -1.98 -7.88
C PHE A 109 3.30 -2.00 -6.41
N GLY A 110 4.25 -2.87 -6.05
CA GLY A 110 4.85 -2.90 -4.72
C GLY A 110 5.50 -1.59 -4.32
N THR A 111 6.15 -0.89 -5.25
CA THR A 111 6.77 0.41 -4.98
C THR A 111 5.71 1.48 -4.67
N VAL A 112 4.62 1.49 -5.43
CA VAL A 112 3.48 2.40 -5.17
C VAL A 112 2.82 2.05 -3.84
N LEU A 113 2.65 0.76 -3.55
CA LEU A 113 2.09 0.27 -2.29
C LEU A 113 2.97 0.67 -1.10
N GLU A 114 4.29 0.54 -1.20
CA GLU A 114 5.23 0.97 -0.16
C GLU A 114 5.09 2.46 0.14
N GLN A 115 5.11 3.29 -0.91
CA GLN A 115 4.97 4.72 -0.76
C GLN A 115 3.59 5.10 -0.19
N PHE A 116 2.55 4.39 -0.62
CA PHE A 116 1.20 4.55 -0.08
C PHE A 116 1.17 4.25 1.42
N LEU A 117 1.63 3.08 1.85
CA LEU A 117 1.65 2.68 3.25
C LEU A 117 2.49 3.64 4.10
N SER A 118 3.68 4.02 3.63
CA SER A 118 4.56 4.94 4.33
C SER A 118 3.94 6.32 4.61
N ARG A 119 3.02 6.80 3.77
CA ARG A 119 2.29 8.07 3.98
C ARG A 119 1.16 7.96 5.00
N HIS A 120 0.64 6.76 5.20
CA HIS A 120 -0.48 6.51 6.12
C HIS A 120 -0.01 6.08 7.51
N VAL A 121 1.25 5.67 7.67
CA VAL A 121 1.86 5.42 8.97
C VAL A 121 2.06 6.75 9.72
N SER A 122 1.80 6.74 11.03
CA SER A 122 2.00 7.92 11.89
C SER A 122 3.45 8.43 11.83
N MET A 123 3.63 9.74 12.01
CA MET A 123 4.93 10.42 11.86
C MET A 123 6.08 9.81 12.70
N ASN A 124 5.75 9.21 13.84
CA ASN A 124 6.71 8.59 14.76
C ASN A 124 6.94 7.09 14.54
N MET A 125 6.42 6.54 13.43
CA MET A 125 6.58 5.12 13.08
C MET A 125 7.21 4.97 11.70
N PHE A 126 7.99 3.90 11.53
CA PHE A 126 8.48 3.50 10.22
C PHE A 126 7.61 2.38 9.63
N CYS A 127 7.60 2.27 8.30
CA CYS A 127 6.97 1.17 7.57
C CYS A 127 8.05 0.38 6.81
N GLU A 128 8.04 -0.94 6.91
CA GLU A 128 8.80 -1.84 6.04
C GLU A 128 7.83 -2.71 5.23
N LEU A 129 8.09 -2.88 3.93
CA LEU A 129 7.24 -3.70 3.04
C LEU A 129 8.06 -4.86 2.49
N VAL A 130 7.51 -6.07 2.59
CA VAL A 130 7.97 -7.26 1.87
C VAL A 130 6.88 -7.66 0.90
N LEU A 131 7.25 -7.79 -0.38
CA LEU A 131 6.35 -8.25 -1.43
C LEU A 131 6.71 -9.67 -1.85
N CYS A 132 5.72 -10.54 -1.82
CA CYS A 132 5.83 -11.94 -2.23
C CYS A 132 4.87 -12.21 -3.40
N SER A 133 5.30 -13.07 -4.30
CA SER A 133 4.49 -13.71 -5.33
C SER A 133 4.01 -15.06 -4.82
N THR A 134 2.77 -15.43 -5.12
CA THR A 134 2.27 -16.80 -4.89
C THR A 134 3.04 -17.84 -5.70
N THR A 135 3.66 -17.46 -6.82
CA THR A 135 4.32 -18.40 -7.74
C THR A 135 5.84 -18.44 -7.60
N ARG A 136 6.48 -17.29 -7.30
CA ARG A 136 7.94 -17.16 -7.27
C ARG A 136 8.51 -16.92 -5.87
N GLY A 137 7.66 -16.73 -4.87
CA GLY A 137 8.09 -16.32 -3.53
C GLY A 137 8.47 -14.84 -3.48
N ARG A 138 9.45 -14.46 -2.66
CA ARG A 138 9.79 -13.05 -2.41
C ARG A 138 10.26 -12.32 -3.67
N ILE A 139 9.57 -11.23 -4.02
CA ILE A 139 9.86 -10.35 -5.17
C ILE A 139 10.83 -9.24 -4.76
N ALA A 140 10.50 -8.52 -3.69
CA ALA A 140 11.25 -7.36 -3.26
C ALA A 140 11.02 -7.05 -1.78
N THR A 141 11.97 -6.35 -1.18
CA THR A 141 11.90 -5.82 0.17
C THR A 141 12.31 -4.36 0.12
N TRP A 142 11.47 -3.49 0.67
CA TRP A 142 11.77 -2.08 0.82
C TRP A 142 12.26 -1.80 2.23
N PRO A 143 13.32 -0.99 2.38
CA PRO A 143 13.87 -0.66 3.69
C PRO A 143 12.87 0.20 4.50
N PRO A 144 13.04 0.29 5.83
CA PRO A 144 12.21 1.11 6.70
C PRO A 144 12.12 2.56 6.20
N ARG A 145 10.91 3.02 5.87
CA ARG A 145 10.63 4.41 5.54
C ARG A 145 9.86 5.08 6.67
N TRP A 146 10.30 6.27 7.07
CA TRP A 146 9.60 7.09 8.05
C TRP A 146 8.24 7.57 7.51
N GLY A 147 7.27 7.66 8.42
CA GLY A 147 5.96 8.24 8.16
C GLY A 147 6.09 9.66 7.60
N GLY A 148 5.78 9.84 6.31
CA GLY A 148 5.96 11.11 5.60
C GLY A 148 4.75 12.03 5.66
N ARG A 149 3.98 12.01 6.76
CA ARG A 149 2.83 12.89 6.92
C ARG A 149 3.35 14.34 6.95
N PRO A 150 2.96 15.22 6.01
CA PRO A 150 3.44 16.60 6.01
C PRO A 150 3.00 17.28 7.30
N ASP A 151 3.94 17.95 7.96
CA ASP A 151 3.63 18.95 8.98
C ASP A 151 2.89 20.10 8.26
N ALA A 152 1.70 20.43 8.77
CA ALA A 152 0.89 21.53 8.27
C ALA A 152 1.48 22.89 8.67
#